data_AF-A0A1Y2GL07-F1
#
_entry.id   AF-A0A1Y2GL07-F1
#
_cell.length_a   1.000
_cell.length_b   1.000
_cell.length_c   1.000
_cell.angle_alpha   90.00
_cell.angle_beta   90.00
_cell.angle_gamma   90.00
#
_symmetry.space_group_name_H-M   'P 1'
#
loop_
_entity.id
_entity.type
_entity.pdbx_description
1 polymer ?
#
loop_
_entity_poly.entity_id
_entity_poly.type
_entity_poly.pdbx_seq_one_letter_code
_entity_poly.pdbx_strand_id
1 'polypeptide(L)'
;MQVSTPIPHINQENDWDCGLACVAMVANALGARLSLAEVAMHCKDESVWTIDLAYILRKLSDDQVSIPRLNFSKRLQIPNLSPRRDEGWDFTYYTSTIGADAAHSREKFYRKSFDDDQKRVNALFDNADAENVRVIQLVLPLDDFKRFLYCRKYGIITLVNQRLLSCLQCLEKTTICNCTIGVFDSFVQRMKGFRYIGHFILLVAYEPNTDMFYYRDPAVRDDLCSISASNLERARSSNGTDHDCIVVKVS
;
A
#
# COMPACT_ATOMS: atom_id res chain seq x y z
N MET A 1 3.77 10.84 -22.07
CA MET A 1 2.41 10.89 -21.51
C MET A 1 2.51 11.31 -20.07
N GLN A 2 1.83 12.39 -19.65
CA GLN A 2 1.64 12.67 -18.23
C GLN A 2 0.61 11.68 -17.71
N VAL A 3 1.05 10.71 -16.91
CA VAL A 3 0.14 9.83 -16.20
C VAL A 3 -0.48 10.65 -15.07
N SER A 4 -1.64 11.27 -15.29
CA SER A 4 -2.39 11.93 -14.21
C SER A 4 -3.11 10.85 -13.40
N THR A 5 -2.80 10.74 -12.12
CA THR A 5 -3.47 9.80 -11.22
C THR A 5 -4.32 10.58 -10.22
N PRO A 6 -5.57 10.18 -9.94
CA PRO A 6 -6.39 10.84 -8.92
C PRO A 6 -5.88 10.59 -7.50
N ILE A 7 -5.01 9.59 -7.33
CA ILE A 7 -4.42 9.22 -6.06
C ILE A 7 -3.29 10.22 -5.72
N PRO A 8 -3.40 10.97 -4.59
CA PRO A 8 -2.36 11.90 -4.15
C PRO A 8 -1.13 11.14 -3.63
N HIS A 9 0.01 11.83 -3.56
CA HIS A 9 1.18 11.32 -2.84
C HIS A 9 1.14 11.71 -1.38
N ILE A 10 1.51 10.78 -0.50
CA ILE A 10 1.75 11.05 0.93
C ILE A 10 3.06 10.36 1.29
N ASN A 11 3.99 11.15 1.82
CA ASN A 11 5.24 10.63 2.34
C ASN A 11 5.03 9.97 3.71
N GLN A 12 5.77 8.89 3.94
CA GLN A 12 5.90 8.28 5.26
C GLN A 12 6.68 9.23 6.18
N GLU A 13 6.39 9.21 7.48
CA GLU A 13 7.09 10.04 8.47
C GLU A 13 8.14 9.22 9.25
N ASN A 14 7.95 7.90 9.33
CA ASN A 14 8.81 6.96 10.04
C ASN A 14 9.22 5.79 9.15
N ASP A 15 10.07 4.89 9.63
CA ASP A 15 10.47 3.68 8.87
C ASP A 15 9.40 2.59 8.84
N TRP A 16 8.40 2.68 9.72
CA TRP A 16 7.35 1.67 9.90
C TRP A 16 5.99 2.04 9.28
N ASP A 17 5.74 3.31 8.94
CA ASP A 17 4.41 3.82 8.56
C ASP A 17 4.18 3.90 7.04
N CYS A 18 5.03 3.28 6.21
CA CYS A 18 4.87 3.24 4.76
C CYS A 18 3.51 2.64 4.31
N GLY A 19 3.03 1.61 5.02
CA GLY A 19 1.72 1.02 4.77
C GLY A 19 0.56 1.97 5.10
N LEU A 20 0.69 2.71 6.21
CA LEU A 20 -0.29 3.72 6.62
C LEU A 20 -0.34 4.89 5.64
N ALA A 21 0.80 5.32 5.12
CA ALA A 21 0.86 6.31 4.05
C ALA A 21 0.14 5.81 2.78
N CYS A 22 0.28 4.52 2.42
CA CYS A 22 -0.49 3.92 1.32
C CYS A 22 -2.00 3.94 1.58
N VAL A 23 -2.43 3.61 2.80
CA VAL A 23 -3.85 3.72 3.20
C VAL A 23 -4.35 5.15 3.11
N ALA A 24 -3.57 6.13 3.58
CA ALA A 24 -3.92 7.56 3.50
C ALA A 24 -4.07 8.03 2.04
N MET A 25 -3.18 7.60 1.15
CA MET A 25 -3.26 7.92 -0.29
C MET A 25 -4.55 7.38 -0.91
N VAL A 26 -4.89 6.12 -0.62
CA VAL A 26 -6.13 5.48 -1.11
C VAL A 26 -7.38 6.15 -0.51
N ALA A 27 -7.41 6.37 0.80
CA ALA A 27 -8.53 7.02 1.49
C ALA A 27 -8.81 8.44 0.92
N ASN A 28 -7.76 9.18 0.57
CA ASN A 28 -7.89 10.51 -0.01
C ASN A 28 -8.34 10.48 -1.48
N ALA A 29 -7.93 9.47 -2.24
CA ALA A 29 -8.51 9.22 -3.57
C ALA A 29 -10.02 8.93 -3.50
N LEU A 30 -10.46 8.30 -2.40
CA LEU A 30 -11.86 7.99 -2.10
C LEU A 30 -12.63 9.14 -1.44
N GLY A 31 -11.96 10.26 -1.15
CA GLY A 31 -12.57 11.51 -0.68
C GLY A 31 -12.53 11.77 0.83
N ALA A 32 -11.83 10.94 1.62
CA ALA A 32 -11.79 11.05 3.08
C ALA A 32 -11.03 12.29 3.63
N ARG A 33 -10.05 12.81 2.87
CA ARG A 33 -9.19 13.96 3.24
C ARG A 33 -8.52 13.81 4.62
N LEU A 34 -7.87 12.68 4.84
CA LEU A 34 -7.12 12.32 6.05
C LEU A 34 -5.63 12.62 5.88
N SER A 35 -5.01 13.09 6.96
CA SER A 35 -3.56 13.13 7.16
C SER A 35 -3.00 11.76 7.55
N LEU A 36 -1.68 11.59 7.44
CA LEU A 36 -1.02 10.37 7.91
C LEU A 36 -1.22 10.15 9.42
N ALA A 37 -1.15 11.23 10.21
CA ALA A 37 -1.38 11.19 11.65
C ALA A 37 -2.80 10.69 11.99
N GLU A 38 -3.83 11.14 11.26
CA GLU A 38 -5.20 10.66 11.46
C GLU A 38 -5.34 9.17 11.14
N VAL A 39 -4.69 8.67 10.07
CA VAL A 39 -4.67 7.23 9.77
C VAL A 39 -3.91 6.45 10.83
N ALA A 40 -2.78 6.97 11.31
CA ALA A 40 -1.95 6.33 12.33
C ALA A 40 -2.67 6.17 13.68
N MET A 41 -3.66 7.01 14.01
CA MET A 41 -4.51 6.83 15.20
C MET A 41 -5.30 5.51 15.20
N HIS A 42 -5.44 4.84 14.04
CA HIS A 42 -6.12 3.54 13.93
C HIS A 42 -5.14 2.37 14.05
N CYS A 43 -3.83 2.63 14.11
CA CYS A 43 -2.80 1.62 14.28
C CYS A 43 -2.37 1.54 15.75
N LYS A 44 -2.40 0.34 16.33
CA LYS A 44 -2.09 0.13 17.76
C LYS A 44 -0.59 0.02 18.04
N ASP A 45 0.17 -0.45 17.06
CA ASP A 45 1.58 -0.81 17.18
C ASP A 45 2.37 -0.33 15.96
N GLU A 46 3.68 -0.16 16.11
CA GLU A 46 4.60 0.16 15.00
C GLU A 46 4.94 -1.08 14.13
N SER A 47 4.54 -2.28 14.58
CA SER A 47 4.66 -3.54 13.83
C SER A 47 3.43 -3.73 12.92
N VAL A 48 3.41 -3.01 11.80
CA VAL A 48 2.26 -2.97 10.87
C VAL A 48 2.31 -4.11 9.87
N TRP A 49 1.28 -4.97 9.87
CA TRP A 49 1.10 -6.06 8.90
C TRP A 49 0.04 -5.70 7.86
N THR A 50 0.03 -6.38 6.72
CA THR A 50 -0.94 -6.10 5.64
C THR A 50 -2.40 -6.26 6.12
N ILE A 51 -2.67 -7.21 7.01
CA ILE A 51 -4.00 -7.38 7.61
C ILE A 51 -4.41 -6.16 8.47
N ASP A 52 -3.47 -5.52 9.17
CA ASP A 52 -3.74 -4.28 9.91
C ASP A 52 -4.21 -3.18 8.95
N LEU A 53 -3.56 -3.03 7.79
CA LEU A 53 -3.95 -2.06 6.77
C LEU A 53 -5.37 -2.32 6.25
N ALA A 54 -5.74 -3.59 6.04
CA ALA A 54 -7.08 -3.97 5.61
C ALA A 54 -8.15 -3.63 6.66
N TYR A 55 -7.85 -3.84 7.95
CA TYR A 55 -8.72 -3.44 9.06
C TYR A 55 -8.85 -1.91 9.18
N ILE A 56 -7.75 -1.18 9.02
CA ILE A 56 -7.78 0.30 9.02
C ILE A 56 -8.64 0.81 7.85
N LEU A 57 -8.49 0.25 6.65
CA LEU A 57 -9.33 0.59 5.49
C LEU A 57 -10.83 0.34 5.76
N ARG A 58 -11.18 -0.80 6.37
CA ARG A 58 -12.56 -1.10 6.78
C ARG A 58 -13.09 -0.05 7.75
N LYS A 59 -12.36 0.21 8.83
CA LYS A 59 -12.79 1.16 9.86
C LYS A 59 -12.98 2.57 9.29
N LEU A 60 -12.02 3.05 8.49
CA LEU A 60 -12.13 4.34 7.83
C LEU A 60 -13.32 4.41 6.86
N SER A 61 -13.58 3.33 6.10
CA SER A 61 -14.76 3.22 5.26
C SER A 61 -16.05 3.41 6.07
N ASP A 62 -16.17 2.75 7.23
CA ASP A 62 -17.37 2.79 8.07
C ASP A 62 -17.56 4.15 8.74
N ASP A 63 -16.46 4.79 9.16
CA ASP A 63 -16.46 6.16 9.72
C ASP A 63 -16.96 7.18 8.68
N GLN A 64 -16.61 7.03 7.40
CA GLN A 64 -17.08 7.93 6.34
C GLN A 64 -18.56 7.75 6.00
N VAL A 65 -19.12 6.55 6.19
CA VAL A 65 -20.56 6.28 5.99
C VAL A 65 -21.42 6.91 7.10
N SER A 66 -20.86 7.04 8.31
CA SER A 66 -21.60 7.48 9.50
C SER A 66 -21.64 9.00 9.71
N ILE A 67 -20.92 9.80 8.91
CA ILE A 67 -20.95 11.28 8.97
C ILE A 67 -22.26 11.83 8.34
N PRO A 68 -23.12 12.55 9.09
CA PRO A 68 -24.34 13.15 8.55
C PRO A 68 -24.03 14.19 7.46
N ARG A 69 -24.69 14.08 6.30
CA ARG A 69 -24.51 15.04 5.20
C ARG A 69 -25.04 16.43 5.61
N LEU A 70 -24.15 17.40 5.77
CA LEU A 70 -24.53 18.81 5.61
C LEU A 70 -24.84 19.05 4.13
N ASN A 71 -26.12 19.14 3.81
CA ASN A 71 -26.61 19.45 2.46
C ASN A 71 -26.25 20.90 2.07
N PHE A 72 -25.02 21.13 1.62
CA PHE A 72 -24.71 22.32 0.82
C PHE A 72 -25.25 22.12 -0.59
N SER A 73 -26.53 22.44 -0.75
CA SER A 73 -27.19 22.50 -2.05
C SER A 73 -26.45 23.44 -3.00
N LYS A 74 -26.35 23.01 -4.27
CA LYS A 74 -25.89 23.72 -5.48
C LYS A 74 -24.36 23.74 -5.75
N ARG A 75 -23.84 22.63 -6.28
CA ARG A 75 -22.82 22.69 -7.36
C ARG A 75 -23.09 21.58 -8.37
N LEU A 76 -22.97 21.94 -9.65
CA LEU A 76 -23.42 21.22 -10.85
C LEU A 76 -23.36 19.70 -10.76
N GLN A 77 -24.47 19.04 -11.10
CA GLN A 77 -24.49 17.61 -11.43
C GLN A 77 -23.72 17.42 -12.74
N ILE A 78 -22.48 16.94 -12.63
CA ILE A 78 -21.73 16.36 -13.74
C ILE A 78 -22.07 14.86 -13.74
N PRO A 79 -22.74 14.32 -14.78
CA PRO A 79 -23.05 12.91 -14.83
C PRO A 79 -21.77 12.09 -15.09
N ASN A 80 -21.62 10.97 -14.38
CA ASN A 80 -20.58 9.93 -14.50
C ASN A 80 -19.22 10.12 -13.80
N LEU A 81 -19.19 10.38 -12.48
CA LEU A 81 -18.03 9.99 -11.68
C LEU A 81 -18.42 9.51 -10.27
N SER A 82 -17.72 8.46 -9.82
CA SER A 82 -17.69 7.80 -8.52
C SER A 82 -18.79 6.76 -8.21
N PRO A 83 -18.43 5.66 -7.51
CA PRO A 83 -19.39 4.69 -6.98
C PRO A 83 -20.40 5.39 -6.07
N ARG A 84 -21.60 4.80 -5.95
CA ARG A 84 -22.60 5.22 -4.97
C ARG A 84 -21.96 5.25 -3.58
N ARG A 85 -21.87 6.42 -2.94
CA ARG A 85 -21.23 6.65 -1.62
C ARG A 85 -21.99 6.03 -0.43
N ASP A 86 -22.92 5.14 -0.74
CA ASP A 86 -23.83 4.40 0.14
C ASP A 86 -23.35 2.94 0.31
N GLU A 87 -22.41 2.49 -0.51
CA GLU A 87 -21.65 1.25 -0.34
C GLU A 87 -20.25 1.63 0.16
N GLY A 88 -19.77 1.01 1.24
CA GLY A 88 -18.43 1.25 1.78
C GLY A 88 -17.32 1.02 0.75
N TRP A 89 -16.07 1.29 1.10
CA TRP A 89 -14.96 1.13 0.18
C TRP A 89 -14.82 -0.34 -0.27
N ASP A 90 -14.71 -0.53 -1.59
CA ASP A 90 -14.56 -1.84 -2.23
C ASP A 90 -13.07 -2.20 -2.33
N PHE A 91 -12.64 -3.14 -1.48
CA PHE A 91 -11.29 -3.65 -1.46
C PHE A 91 -11.24 -5.15 -1.15
N THR A 92 -10.16 -5.80 -1.56
CA THR A 92 -9.87 -7.21 -1.28
C THR A 92 -8.40 -7.38 -0.95
N TYR A 93 -8.12 -8.03 0.18
CA TYR A 93 -6.76 -8.42 0.58
C TYR A 93 -6.46 -9.83 0.06
N TYR A 94 -5.37 -9.97 -0.71
CA TYR A 94 -4.82 -11.22 -1.21
C TYR A 94 -3.48 -11.51 -0.55
N THR A 95 -3.27 -12.77 -0.17
CA THR A 95 -2.02 -13.25 0.43
C THR A 95 -1.80 -14.73 0.12
N SER A 96 -0.56 -15.21 0.05
CA SER A 96 -0.26 -16.64 0.01
C SER A 96 -0.46 -17.34 1.36
N THR A 97 -0.37 -16.58 2.46
CA THR A 97 -0.20 -17.11 3.81
C THR A 97 -1.24 -16.51 4.75
N ILE A 98 -2.01 -17.35 5.43
CA ILE A 98 -2.93 -16.91 6.49
C ILE A 98 -2.23 -16.99 7.84
N GLY A 99 -2.26 -15.88 8.59
CA GLY A 99 -1.59 -15.78 9.88
C GLY A 99 -0.10 -15.48 9.78
N ALA A 100 0.55 -15.33 10.92
CA ALA A 100 2.00 -15.21 11.01
C ALA A 100 2.62 -16.62 10.99
N ASP A 101 3.28 -16.99 9.89
CA ASP A 101 3.91 -18.30 9.74
C ASP A 101 5.01 -18.52 10.79
N ALA A 102 4.85 -19.58 11.58
CA ALA A 102 5.78 -19.98 12.63
C ALA A 102 7.20 -20.31 12.10
N ALA A 103 7.35 -20.60 10.81
CA ALA A 103 8.65 -20.82 10.17
C ALA A 103 9.53 -19.55 10.12
N HIS A 104 8.93 -18.35 10.16
CA HIS A 104 9.65 -17.06 10.19
C HIS A 104 10.14 -16.64 11.59
N SER A 105 9.85 -17.43 12.64
CA SER A 105 10.32 -17.21 14.02
C SER A 105 11.85 -17.09 14.17
N ARG A 106 12.63 -17.50 13.16
CA ARG A 106 14.10 -17.43 13.17
C ARG A 106 14.66 -16.07 12.73
N GLU A 107 13.84 -15.17 12.18
CA GLU A 107 14.31 -13.86 11.73
C GLU A 107 14.39 -12.85 12.88
N LYS A 108 15.53 -12.15 13.00
CA LYS A 108 15.80 -11.26 14.14
C LYS A 108 14.83 -10.07 14.24
N PHE A 109 14.18 -9.71 13.14
CA PHE A 109 13.21 -8.60 13.06
C PHE A 109 12.00 -8.86 13.98
N TYR A 110 11.51 -10.09 14.00
CA TYR A 110 10.33 -10.47 14.79
C TYR A 110 10.61 -10.73 16.27
N ARG A 111 11.88 -10.92 16.67
CA ARG A 111 12.26 -11.61 17.90
C ARG A 111 11.90 -10.92 19.23
N LYS A 112 11.52 -9.64 19.23
CA LYS A 112 11.16 -8.90 20.46
C LYS A 112 9.66 -8.91 20.79
N SER A 113 8.79 -9.12 19.80
CA SER A 113 7.33 -9.07 19.94
C SER A 113 6.61 -10.22 19.21
N PHE A 114 7.33 -11.18 18.60
CA PHE A 114 6.74 -12.19 17.72
C PHE A 114 5.57 -12.94 18.33
N ASP A 115 5.65 -13.30 19.62
CA ASP A 115 4.58 -14.07 20.26
C ASP A 115 3.30 -13.24 20.43
N ASP A 116 3.41 -11.92 20.62
CA ASP A 116 2.28 -11.01 20.73
C ASP A 116 1.75 -10.59 19.35
N ASP A 117 2.65 -10.31 18.40
CA ASP A 117 2.32 -10.03 17.00
C ASP A 117 1.66 -11.23 16.33
N GLN A 118 2.17 -12.45 16.55
CA GLN A 118 1.59 -13.68 16.01
C GLN A 118 0.18 -13.90 16.55
N LYS A 119 -0.04 -13.77 17.86
CA LYS A 119 -1.38 -13.89 18.46
C LYS A 119 -2.34 -12.84 17.89
N ARG A 120 -1.88 -11.58 17.81
CA ARG A 120 -2.67 -10.46 17.27
C ARG A 120 -3.04 -10.69 15.81
N VAL A 121 -2.06 -10.96 14.96
CA VAL A 121 -2.24 -11.18 13.52
C VAL A 121 -3.14 -12.38 13.26
N ASN A 122 -2.91 -13.50 13.94
CA ASN A 122 -3.78 -14.67 13.79
C ASN A 122 -5.22 -14.36 14.21
N ALA A 123 -5.41 -13.64 15.33
CA ALA A 123 -6.74 -13.21 15.74
C ALA A 123 -7.41 -12.26 14.72
N LEU A 124 -6.66 -11.40 14.04
CA LEU A 124 -7.20 -10.55 12.98
C LEU A 124 -7.66 -11.39 11.77
N PHE A 125 -6.90 -12.42 11.37
CA PHE A 125 -7.36 -13.33 10.32
C PHE A 125 -8.59 -14.12 10.74
N ASP A 126 -8.63 -14.64 11.98
CA ASP A 126 -9.76 -15.40 12.50
C ASP A 126 -11.06 -14.58 12.56
N ASN A 127 -10.96 -13.27 12.83
CA ASN A 127 -12.11 -12.37 12.95
C ASN A 127 -12.42 -11.59 11.65
N ALA A 128 -11.65 -11.79 10.57
CA ALA A 128 -11.75 -10.96 9.37
C ALA A 128 -13.16 -10.96 8.75
N ASP A 129 -13.78 -12.14 8.66
CA ASP A 129 -15.14 -12.27 8.10
C ASP A 129 -16.20 -11.57 8.97
N ALA A 130 -16.11 -11.72 10.29
CA ALA A 130 -17.02 -11.08 11.25
C ALA A 130 -16.94 -9.54 11.20
N GLU A 131 -15.75 -9.01 10.89
CA GLU A 131 -15.47 -7.58 10.78
C GLU A 131 -15.59 -7.06 9.33
N ASN A 132 -16.15 -7.87 8.41
CA ASN A 132 -16.31 -7.54 6.99
C ASN A 132 -14.99 -7.17 6.27
N VAL A 133 -13.86 -7.72 6.71
CA VAL A 133 -12.56 -7.61 6.04
C VAL A 133 -12.39 -8.79 5.09
N ARG A 134 -12.48 -8.52 3.79
CA ARG A 134 -12.40 -9.57 2.75
C ARG A 134 -10.94 -9.99 2.53
N VAL A 135 -10.60 -11.18 2.98
CA VAL A 135 -9.30 -11.81 2.80
C VAL A 135 -9.42 -13.04 1.90
N ILE A 136 -8.55 -13.17 0.90
CA ILE A 136 -8.48 -14.32 0.01
C ILE A 136 -7.07 -14.90 0.05
N GLN A 137 -6.95 -16.15 0.50
CA GLN A 137 -5.68 -16.89 0.43
C GLN A 137 -5.41 -17.32 -1.02
N LEU A 138 -4.80 -16.44 -1.79
CA LEU A 138 -4.46 -16.62 -3.19
C LEU A 138 -3.32 -15.67 -3.56
N VAL A 139 -2.29 -16.18 -4.22
CA VAL A 139 -1.31 -15.32 -4.91
C VAL A 139 -1.99 -14.72 -6.13
N LEU A 140 -2.35 -13.45 -6.08
CA LEU A 140 -2.92 -12.76 -7.22
C LEU A 140 -1.87 -12.67 -8.36
N PRO A 141 -2.13 -13.24 -9.56
CA PRO A 141 -1.18 -13.22 -10.67
C PRO A 141 -0.87 -11.80 -11.16
N LEU A 142 0.34 -11.60 -11.67
CA LEU A 142 0.76 -10.30 -12.22
C LEU A 142 -0.12 -9.83 -13.38
N ASP A 143 -0.66 -10.74 -14.18
CA ASP A 143 -1.58 -10.39 -15.26
C ASP A 143 -2.89 -9.75 -14.74
N ASP A 144 -3.33 -10.11 -13.54
CA ASP A 144 -4.47 -9.46 -12.90
C ASP A 144 -4.10 -8.08 -12.37
N PHE A 145 -2.88 -7.88 -11.85
CA PHE A 145 -2.37 -6.53 -11.54
C PHE A 145 -2.40 -5.64 -12.79
N LYS A 146 -1.94 -6.16 -13.93
CA LYS A 146 -1.98 -5.45 -15.23
C LYS A 146 -3.41 -5.07 -15.60
N ARG A 147 -4.37 -6.00 -15.51
CA ARG A 147 -5.79 -5.76 -15.82
C ARG A 147 -6.41 -4.69 -14.91
N PHE A 148 -6.23 -4.80 -13.59
CA PHE A 148 -6.75 -3.83 -12.63
C PHE A 148 -6.19 -2.42 -12.87
N LEU A 149 -4.88 -2.31 -13.04
CA LEU A 149 -4.21 -1.02 -13.17
C LEU A 149 -4.30 -0.41 -14.57
N TYR A 150 -4.55 -1.23 -15.60
CA TYR A 150 -4.83 -0.74 -16.96
C TYR A 150 -6.12 0.07 -17.02
N CYS A 151 -7.18 -0.37 -16.32
CA CYS A 151 -8.48 0.30 -16.38
C CYS A 151 -8.52 1.64 -15.62
N ARG A 152 -7.47 1.98 -14.85
CA ARG A 152 -7.32 3.21 -14.05
C ARG A 152 -8.40 3.44 -13.00
N LYS A 153 -9.12 2.38 -12.62
CA LYS A 153 -10.16 2.41 -11.57
C LYS A 153 -9.74 1.78 -10.26
N TYR A 154 -8.53 1.20 -10.21
CA TYR A 154 -8.02 0.51 -9.04
C TYR A 154 -6.65 1.05 -8.64
N GLY A 155 -6.38 1.05 -7.35
CA GLY A 155 -5.03 1.10 -6.78
C GLY A 155 -4.71 -0.23 -6.12
N ILE A 156 -3.43 -0.60 -6.05
CA ILE A 156 -3.00 -1.83 -5.38
C ILE A 156 -1.90 -1.49 -4.36
N ILE A 157 -2.21 -1.59 -3.08
CA ILE A 157 -1.20 -1.56 -2.01
C ILE A 157 -0.47 -2.89 -2.09
N THR A 158 0.85 -2.88 -2.22
CA THR A 158 1.65 -4.10 -2.42
C THR A 158 2.84 -4.10 -1.46
N LEU A 159 3.03 -5.21 -0.75
CA LEU A 159 4.25 -5.44 0.02
C LEU A 159 5.36 -5.93 -0.93
N VAL A 160 6.50 -5.27 -0.88
CA VAL A 160 7.65 -5.59 -1.74
C VAL A 160 8.94 -5.58 -0.95
N ASN A 161 9.94 -6.30 -1.45
CA ASN A 161 11.31 -6.12 -1.00
C ASN A 161 11.88 -4.81 -1.56
N GLN A 162 12.04 -3.80 -0.69
CA GLN A 162 12.48 -2.46 -1.06
C GLN A 162 13.79 -2.45 -1.87
N ARG A 163 14.70 -3.38 -1.58
CA ARG A 163 16.02 -3.45 -2.22
C ARG A 163 15.96 -3.79 -3.71
N LEU A 164 14.86 -4.41 -4.14
CA LEU A 164 14.60 -4.80 -5.53
C LEU A 164 13.84 -3.73 -6.30
N LEU A 165 13.38 -2.66 -5.64
CA LEU A 165 12.82 -1.50 -6.31
C LEU A 165 13.92 -0.71 -7.02
N SER A 166 13.75 -0.52 -8.32
CA SER A 166 14.70 0.19 -9.18
C SER A 166 13.96 1.16 -10.10
N CYS A 167 13.61 2.33 -9.54
CA CYS A 167 13.04 3.42 -10.33
C CYS A 167 14.16 4.22 -11.02
N LEU A 168 14.16 4.23 -12.35
CA LEU A 168 15.16 4.97 -13.15
C LEU A 168 15.13 6.47 -12.86
N GLN A 169 13.94 7.03 -12.70
CA GLN A 169 13.74 8.47 -12.45
C GLN A 169 14.30 8.89 -11.07
N CYS A 170 14.14 8.04 -10.05
CA CYS A 170 14.71 8.31 -8.74
C CYS A 170 16.24 8.22 -8.75
N LEU A 171 16.81 7.26 -9.51
CA LEU A 171 18.27 7.15 -9.67
C LEU A 171 18.88 8.41 -10.33
N GLU A 172 18.26 8.91 -11.40
CA GLU A 172 18.74 10.12 -12.08
C GLU A 172 18.69 11.35 -11.16
N LYS A 173 17.60 11.53 -10.42
CA LYS A 173 17.44 12.65 -9.46
C LYS A 173 18.49 12.60 -8.33
N THR A 174 18.87 11.41 -7.85
CA THR A 174 19.94 11.28 -6.84
C THR A 174 21.33 11.68 -7.35
N THR A 175 21.55 11.66 -8.67
CA THR A 175 22.84 12.06 -9.25
C THR A 175 22.98 13.58 -9.36
N ILE A 176 21.86 14.31 -9.37
CA ILE A 176 21.81 15.77 -9.61
C ILE A 176 21.62 16.55 -8.30
N CYS A 177 20.96 15.98 -7.29
CA CYS A 177 20.60 16.68 -6.06
C CYS A 177 21.62 16.46 -4.92
N ASN A 178 22.42 17.48 -4.59
CA ASN A 178 23.25 17.56 -3.37
C ASN A 178 22.40 17.79 -2.09
N CYS A 179 21.33 17.03 -1.89
CA CYS A 179 20.51 17.10 -0.68
C CYS A 179 21.01 16.08 0.36
N THR A 180 21.66 16.58 1.41
CA THR A 180 22.27 15.82 2.52
C THR A 180 21.28 15.19 3.50
N ILE A 181 19.99 15.10 3.17
CA ILE A 181 18.93 14.69 4.11
C ILE A 181 18.06 13.62 3.43
N GLY A 182 18.48 12.35 3.56
CA GLY A 182 17.71 11.16 3.13
C GLY A 182 18.49 10.17 2.24
N VAL A 183 19.48 10.63 1.47
CA VAL A 183 20.18 9.80 0.46
C VAL A 183 21.21 8.86 1.09
N PHE A 184 21.83 9.27 2.19
CA PHE A 184 22.83 8.45 2.87
C PHE A 184 22.20 7.16 3.45
N ASP A 185 20.93 7.19 3.84
CA ASP A 185 20.28 6.03 4.47
C ASP A 185 19.92 4.94 3.44
N SER A 186 19.35 5.31 2.28
CA SER A 186 19.04 4.33 1.21
C SER A 186 20.29 3.69 0.59
N PHE A 187 21.39 4.43 0.43
CA PHE A 187 22.63 3.88 -0.14
C PHE A 187 23.45 3.09 0.90
N VAL A 188 23.47 3.54 2.17
CA VAL A 188 24.15 2.80 3.27
C VAL A 188 23.35 1.56 3.68
N GLN A 189 22.01 1.57 3.61
CA GLN A 189 21.19 0.35 3.81
C GLN A 189 21.42 -0.70 2.72
N ARG A 190 21.64 -0.30 1.45
CA ARG A 190 22.07 -1.22 0.37
C ARG A 190 23.40 -1.91 0.67
N MET A 191 24.30 -1.24 1.41
CA MET A 191 25.63 -1.74 1.77
C MET A 191 25.66 -2.52 3.09
N LYS A 192 24.61 -2.46 3.93
CA LYS A 192 24.53 -3.16 5.22
C LYS A 192 23.59 -4.37 5.13
N GLY A 193 24.19 -5.54 4.83
CA GLY A 193 23.61 -6.88 5.03
C GLY A 193 22.73 -7.41 3.90
N PHE A 194 22.74 -8.72 3.66
CA PHE A 194 21.94 -9.43 2.64
C PHE A 194 20.48 -9.68 3.07
N ARG A 195 19.89 -8.85 3.93
CA ARG A 195 18.60 -9.15 4.58
C ARG A 195 17.44 -8.40 3.91
N TYR A 196 16.32 -9.10 3.75
CA TYR A 196 15.01 -8.60 3.33
C TYR A 196 14.62 -7.32 4.10
N ILE A 197 14.05 -6.34 3.39
CA ILE A 197 13.42 -5.14 3.95
C ILE A 197 12.05 -5.03 3.27
N GLY A 198 11.00 -5.35 4.03
CA GLY A 198 9.62 -5.18 3.57
C GLY A 198 9.28 -3.69 3.48
N HIS A 199 8.60 -3.30 2.41
CA HIS A 199 8.17 -1.93 2.16
C HIS A 199 6.85 -1.94 1.40
N PHE A 200 5.89 -1.12 1.83
CA PHE A 200 4.63 -0.97 1.12
C PHE A 200 4.72 0.13 0.08
N ILE A 201 4.25 -0.19 -1.13
CA ILE A 201 4.08 0.77 -2.22
C ILE A 201 2.64 0.75 -2.71
N LEU A 202 2.20 1.83 -3.37
CA LEU A 202 0.88 1.91 -3.98
C LEU A 202 1.00 1.96 -5.50
N LEU A 203 0.67 0.86 -6.16
CA LEU A 203 0.57 0.82 -7.62
C LEU A 203 -0.70 1.54 -8.08
N VAL A 204 -0.58 2.40 -9.09
CA VAL A 204 -1.66 3.30 -9.54
C VAL A 204 -1.97 3.18 -11.03
N ALA A 205 -1.11 2.49 -11.79
CA ALA A 205 -1.20 2.44 -13.23
C ALA A 205 -0.35 1.31 -13.84
N TYR A 206 -0.79 0.84 -15.00
CA TYR A 206 0.00 -0.01 -15.89
C TYR A 206 -0.03 0.55 -17.33
N GLU A 207 1.11 0.48 -18.02
CA GLU A 207 1.27 0.84 -19.43
C GLU A 207 1.71 -0.39 -20.24
N PRO A 208 0.83 -0.95 -21.10
CA PRO A 208 1.12 -2.18 -21.82
C PRO A 208 2.21 -2.04 -22.89
N ASN A 209 2.38 -0.86 -23.48
CA ASN A 209 3.37 -0.68 -24.56
C ASN A 209 4.82 -0.79 -24.06
N THR A 210 5.06 -0.41 -22.81
CA THR A 210 6.39 -0.43 -22.19
C THR A 210 6.53 -1.52 -21.13
N ASP A 211 5.45 -2.25 -20.83
CA ASP A 211 5.37 -3.22 -19.73
C ASP A 211 5.80 -2.64 -18.38
N MET A 212 5.39 -1.39 -18.12
CA MET A 212 5.75 -0.62 -16.93
C MET A 212 4.55 -0.40 -16.01
N PHE A 213 4.78 -0.58 -14.72
CA PHE A 213 3.89 -0.11 -13.66
C PHE A 213 4.33 1.28 -13.20
N TYR A 214 3.36 2.11 -12.82
CA TYR A 214 3.63 3.33 -12.07
C TYR A 214 3.05 3.24 -10.68
N TYR A 215 3.78 3.80 -9.72
CA TYR A 215 3.48 3.64 -8.31
C TYR A 215 3.91 4.87 -7.51
N ARG A 216 3.27 5.03 -6.35
CA ARG A 216 3.61 6.02 -5.32
C ARG A 216 4.45 5.31 -4.28
N ASP A 217 5.63 5.86 -3.99
CA ASP A 217 6.55 5.33 -2.99
C ASP A 217 6.61 6.26 -1.77
N PRO A 218 6.01 5.88 -0.62
CA PRO A 218 6.00 6.72 0.56
C PRO A 218 7.39 7.18 1.03
N ALA A 219 8.44 6.40 0.77
CA ALA A 219 9.81 6.69 1.18
C ALA A 219 10.51 7.72 0.29
N VAL A 220 9.93 8.08 -0.86
CA VAL A 220 10.54 8.98 -1.84
C VAL A 220 9.69 10.24 -1.99
N ARG A 221 10.33 11.41 -2.08
CA ARG A 221 9.66 12.69 -2.35
C ARG A 221 9.19 12.84 -3.81
N ASP A 222 9.29 11.78 -4.60
CA ASP A 222 8.84 11.77 -5.99
C ASP A 222 7.37 11.39 -6.04
N ASP A 223 6.61 12.17 -6.78
CA ASP A 223 5.19 11.95 -6.93
C ASP A 223 4.91 10.67 -7.72
N LEU A 224 5.73 10.26 -8.68
CA LEU A 224 5.40 9.06 -9.45
C LEU A 224 6.63 8.27 -9.85
N CYS A 225 6.79 7.11 -9.23
CA CYS A 225 7.83 6.14 -9.58
C CYS A 225 7.35 5.20 -10.70
N SER A 226 8.30 4.51 -11.34
CA SER A 226 8.03 3.50 -12.36
C SER A 226 8.93 2.29 -12.21
N ILE A 227 8.41 1.11 -12.56
CA ILE A 227 9.12 -0.18 -12.49
C ILE A 227 8.61 -1.12 -13.58
N SER A 228 9.47 -1.96 -14.16
CA SER A 228 9.04 -2.97 -15.12
C SER A 228 8.23 -4.08 -14.44
N ALA A 229 7.34 -4.72 -15.18
CA ALA A 229 6.55 -5.84 -14.66
C ALA A 229 7.44 -6.96 -14.10
N SER A 230 8.53 -7.29 -14.80
CA SER A 230 9.49 -8.30 -14.37
C SER A 230 10.21 -7.95 -13.05
N ASN A 231 10.55 -6.68 -12.84
CA ASN A 231 11.21 -6.24 -11.60
C ASN A 231 10.21 -6.16 -10.44
N LEU A 232 8.98 -5.73 -10.70
CA LEU A 232 7.91 -5.77 -9.70
C LEU A 232 7.65 -7.21 -9.23
N GLU A 233 7.54 -8.16 -10.18
CA GLU A 233 7.32 -9.58 -9.85
C GLU A 233 8.43 -10.14 -8.94
N ARG A 234 9.68 -9.82 -9.26
CA ARG A 234 10.84 -10.20 -8.43
C ARG A 234 10.77 -9.55 -7.04
N ALA A 235 10.38 -8.28 -6.96
CA ALA A 235 10.30 -7.55 -5.71
C ALA A 235 9.21 -8.10 -4.78
N ARG A 236 8.02 -8.40 -5.32
CA ARG A 236 6.87 -8.93 -4.56
C ARG A 236 6.91 -10.44 -4.31
N SER A 237 7.83 -11.18 -4.95
CA SER A 237 8.00 -12.63 -4.75
C SER A 237 9.14 -12.97 -3.80
N SER A 238 9.70 -11.97 -3.11
CA SER A 238 10.75 -12.19 -2.12
C SER A 238 10.18 -12.86 -0.86
N ASN A 239 10.95 -13.74 -0.22
CA ASN A 239 10.57 -14.34 1.06
C ASN A 239 10.19 -13.25 2.09
N GLY A 240 9.10 -13.49 2.83
CA GLY A 240 8.57 -12.57 3.84
C GLY A 240 7.63 -11.48 3.29
N THR A 241 7.35 -11.47 1.98
CA THR A 241 6.30 -10.62 1.40
C THR A 241 4.93 -11.29 1.35
N ASP A 242 4.89 -12.63 1.42
CA ASP A 242 3.67 -13.45 1.30
C ASP A 242 2.78 -13.12 0.07
N HIS A 243 3.38 -12.49 -0.95
CA HIS A 243 2.67 -11.92 -2.10
C HIS A 243 1.53 -10.97 -1.70
N ASP A 244 1.65 -10.35 -0.53
CA ASP A 244 0.62 -9.52 0.08
C ASP A 244 0.26 -8.32 -0.80
N CYS A 245 -1.03 -8.22 -1.14
CA CYS A 245 -1.56 -7.04 -1.80
C CYS A 245 -3.03 -6.76 -1.46
N ILE A 246 -3.39 -5.47 -1.43
CA ILE A 246 -4.77 -5.02 -1.26
C ILE A 246 -5.17 -4.29 -2.53
N VAL A 247 -6.11 -4.88 -3.28
CA VAL A 247 -6.72 -4.26 -4.46
C VAL A 247 -7.88 -3.40 -3.99
N VAL A 248 -7.86 -2.11 -4.33
CA VAL A 248 -8.88 -1.14 -3.93
C VAL A 248 -9.46 -0.44 -5.16
N LYS A 249 -10.78 -0.37 -5.26
CA LYS A 249 -11.47 0.39 -6.30
C LYS A 249 -11.52 1.87 -5.92
N VAL A 250 -10.96 2.75 -6.74
CA VAL A 250 -10.79 4.20 -6.47
C VAL A 250 -11.60 5.12 -7.40
N SER A 251 -12.32 4.59 -8.41
CA SER A 251 -13.18 5.40 -9.30
C SER A 251 -14.40 4.66 -9.85
#